data_AF-A0A4Q3RGZ9-F1
#
_entry.id   AF-A0A4Q3RGZ9-F1
#
_cell.length_a   1.000
_cell.length_b   1.000
_cell.length_c   1.000
_cell.angle_alpha   90.00
_cell.angle_beta   90.00
_cell.angle_gamma   90.00
#
_symmetry.space_group_name_H-M   'P 1'
#
loop_
_entity.id
_entity.type
_entity.pdbx_description
1 polymer ?
#
loop_
_entity_poly.entity_id
_entity_poly.type
_entity_poly.pdbx_seq_one_letter_code
_entity_poly.pdbx_strand_id
1 'polypeptide(L)'
;MHSMSSAADFEELEAKAARNFLRFIEQTNCKQIIYLTGISNEEELSRHLSSRLKVEEILGSGRVALTALRAGIIVGSGSASFEIIRDLVEKLPVMIAPRWLNTSCQPIAIRNVIQFLAGVAMKKKYFNKNFDIGGPFVLSYKDMLLQFAEVRGLKRHIITVPVMTPKLSSYWLYFITSTSYQLAVNLVHSMKVNVICRPNNLAQELGIFLFSYKEAVTMAFAKIEQQMVLSSWKDALSSSNPHLDLLSYAEVPTHGCYRDLKWREIKGSPELVMQNIWSIGGAKGWYYGNNLWKIRGLIDKFAGGVGLRRGRTNAHSIQTGDALDFWRVLLADKQHNRLLLFAEMKLPGEAWLEFRIMKKHHKLQLRQTATFRPKGLWGRLYWLAMLPFHHFIFNGMINNIIKTNK
;
A
#
# COMPACT_ATOMS: atom_id res chain seq x y z
N MET A 1 -15.30 -10.94 6.33
CA MET A 1 -16.28 -10.08 7.00
C MET A 1 -15.48 -9.05 7.77
N HIS A 2 -15.49 -7.80 7.32
CA HIS A 2 -14.64 -6.77 7.90
C HIS A 2 -15.18 -5.37 7.53
N SER A 3 -16.31 -4.98 8.13
CA SER A 3 -17.02 -3.74 7.79
C SER A 3 -16.51 -2.57 8.65
N MET A 4 -15.24 -2.18 8.47
CA MET A 4 -14.67 -1.04 9.21
C MET A 4 -15.09 0.33 8.67
N SER A 5 -15.56 0.39 7.42
CA SER A 5 -15.77 1.64 6.69
C SER A 5 -17.24 2.02 6.50
N SER A 6 -18.19 1.26 7.04
CA SER A 6 -19.61 1.42 6.72
C SER A 6 -20.52 1.19 7.93
N ALA A 7 -21.14 2.29 8.38
CA ALA A 7 -22.30 2.41 9.28
C ALA A 7 -22.09 2.21 10.79
N ALA A 8 -22.95 2.91 11.56
CA ALA A 8 -23.04 2.87 13.02
C ALA A 8 -23.42 1.48 13.57
N ASP A 9 -23.96 0.59 12.72
CA ASP A 9 -24.44 -0.76 13.04
C ASP A 9 -23.58 -1.87 12.42
N PHE A 10 -22.26 -1.66 12.34
CA PHE A 10 -21.35 -2.65 11.76
C PHE A 10 -21.44 -4.03 12.42
N GLU A 11 -21.74 -4.10 13.73
CA GLU A 11 -21.88 -5.36 14.47
C GLU A 11 -23.03 -6.23 13.95
N GLU A 12 -24.17 -5.59 13.67
CA GLU A 12 -25.34 -6.30 13.14
C GLU A 12 -25.10 -6.71 11.69
N LEU A 13 -24.45 -5.86 10.89
CA LEU A 13 -24.09 -6.17 9.51
C LEU A 13 -23.11 -7.35 9.44
N GLU A 14 -22.10 -7.38 10.30
CA GLU A 14 -21.13 -8.48 10.37
C GLU A 14 -21.80 -9.78 10.84
N ALA A 15 -22.65 -9.72 11.88
CA ALA A 15 -23.42 -10.87 12.34
C ALA A 15 -24.38 -11.40 11.25
N LYS A 16 -25.07 -10.51 10.54
CA LYS A 16 -25.96 -10.87 9.42
C LYS A 16 -25.17 -11.51 8.28
N ALA A 17 -24.00 -10.98 7.94
CA ALA A 17 -23.11 -11.58 6.96
C ALA A 17 -22.66 -12.99 7.39
N ALA A 18 -22.30 -13.17 8.66
CA ALA A 18 -21.91 -14.47 9.23
C ALA A 18 -23.04 -15.50 9.14
N ARG A 19 -24.25 -15.14 9.55
CA ARG A 19 -25.43 -16.02 9.46
C ARG A 19 -25.77 -16.38 8.01
N ASN A 20 -25.71 -15.41 7.10
CA ASN A 20 -25.95 -15.66 5.69
C ASN A 20 -24.90 -16.60 5.09
N PHE A 21 -23.62 -16.35 5.36
CA PHE A 21 -22.52 -17.21 4.92
C PHE A 21 -22.69 -18.64 5.44
N LEU A 22 -23.00 -18.79 6.73
CA LEU A 22 -23.24 -20.09 7.33
C LEU A 22 -24.40 -20.82 6.64
N ARG A 23 -25.56 -20.15 6.50
CA ARG A 23 -26.74 -20.74 5.84
C ARG A 23 -26.43 -21.27 4.43
N PHE A 24 -25.59 -20.57 3.66
CA PHE A 24 -25.22 -21.02 2.32
C PHE A 24 -24.15 -22.12 2.33
N ILE A 25 -23.11 -21.99 3.16
CA ILE A 25 -22.03 -22.98 3.17
C ILE A 25 -22.53 -24.34 3.68
N GLU A 26 -23.51 -24.33 4.57
CA GLU A 26 -24.21 -25.52 5.06
C GLU A 26 -25.10 -26.20 4.02
N GLN A 27 -25.28 -25.65 2.82
CA GLN A 27 -25.94 -26.36 1.72
C GLN A 27 -24.92 -27.09 0.82
N THR A 28 -23.63 -27.00 1.14
CA THR A 28 -22.53 -27.56 0.34
C THR A 28 -21.86 -28.76 1.02
N ASN A 29 -20.89 -29.35 0.32
CA ASN A 29 -20.01 -30.40 0.85
C ASN A 29 -18.78 -29.85 1.60
N CYS A 30 -18.77 -28.55 1.93
CA CYS A 30 -17.68 -27.91 2.67
C CYS A 30 -17.41 -28.65 3.99
N LYS A 31 -16.12 -28.87 4.28
CA LYS A 31 -15.67 -29.62 5.46
C LYS A 31 -15.13 -28.72 6.56
N GLN A 32 -14.63 -27.53 6.20
CA GLN A 32 -13.97 -26.64 7.14
C GLN A 32 -14.18 -25.17 6.74
N ILE A 33 -14.51 -24.34 7.71
CA ILE A 33 -14.41 -22.88 7.65
C ILE A 33 -13.13 -22.49 8.38
N ILE A 34 -12.28 -21.69 7.75
CA ILE A 34 -11.10 -21.11 8.40
C ILE A 34 -11.36 -19.62 8.54
N TYR A 35 -11.41 -19.12 9.77
CA TYR A 35 -11.73 -17.73 10.07
C TYR A 35 -10.53 -17.01 10.65
N LEU A 36 -9.99 -16.02 9.93
CA LEU A 36 -8.97 -15.11 10.45
C LEU A 36 -9.65 -13.93 11.14
N THR A 37 -9.38 -13.75 12.43
CA THR A 37 -10.00 -12.74 13.28
C THR A 37 -8.97 -12.06 14.19
N GLY A 38 -9.42 -11.19 15.09
CA GLY A 38 -8.57 -10.51 16.08
C GLY A 38 -8.45 -11.29 17.39
N ILE A 39 -7.33 -11.15 18.09
CA ILE A 39 -7.18 -11.62 19.48
C ILE A 39 -8.19 -10.90 20.38
N SER A 40 -8.89 -11.68 21.20
CA SER A 40 -9.89 -11.26 22.19
C SER A 40 -9.53 -11.87 23.54
N ASN A 41 -8.71 -11.16 24.31
CA ASN A 41 -8.02 -11.68 25.49
C ASN A 41 -8.38 -10.92 26.79
N GLU A 42 -9.29 -9.96 26.75
CA GLU A 42 -9.79 -9.24 27.94
C GLU A 42 -11.29 -9.49 28.14
N GLU A 43 -11.72 -9.42 29.41
CA GLU A 43 -13.13 -9.57 29.82
C GLU A 43 -13.99 -8.40 29.29
N GLU A 44 -13.44 -7.19 29.29
CA GLU A 44 -14.06 -6.01 28.67
C GLU A 44 -13.54 -5.81 27.24
N LEU A 45 -14.24 -6.42 26.28
CA LEU A 45 -13.91 -6.24 24.87
C LEU A 45 -14.43 -4.89 24.35
N SER A 46 -13.59 -4.18 23.59
CA SER A 46 -14.06 -3.06 22.78
C SER A 46 -15.17 -3.52 21.81
N ARG A 47 -16.10 -2.63 21.49
CA ARG A 47 -17.21 -2.90 20.54
C ARG A 47 -16.76 -3.64 19.27
N HIS A 48 -15.60 -3.28 18.72
CA HIS A 48 -15.02 -3.96 17.57
C HIS A 48 -14.63 -5.42 17.86
N LEU A 49 -13.94 -5.69 18.98
CA LEU A 49 -13.52 -7.05 19.33
C LEU A 49 -14.72 -7.93 19.67
N SER A 50 -15.74 -7.37 20.32
CA SER A 50 -17.01 -8.06 20.59
C SER A 50 -17.72 -8.49 19.30
N SER A 51 -17.77 -7.62 18.28
CA SER A 51 -18.31 -7.97 16.95
C SER A 51 -17.60 -9.18 16.34
N ARG A 52 -16.27 -9.19 16.41
CA ARG A 52 -15.43 -10.25 15.84
C ARG A 52 -15.61 -11.58 16.56
N LEU A 53 -15.73 -11.56 17.89
CA LEU A 53 -16.01 -12.74 18.69
C LEU A 53 -17.39 -13.29 18.34
N LYS A 54 -18.41 -12.43 18.24
CA LYS A 54 -19.76 -12.82 17.82
C LYS A 54 -19.80 -13.47 16.44
N VAL A 55 -19.00 -12.99 15.49
CA VAL A 55 -18.86 -13.64 14.17
C VAL A 55 -18.22 -15.02 14.31
N GLU A 56 -17.18 -15.17 15.14
CA GLU A 56 -16.57 -16.49 15.42
C GLU A 56 -17.60 -17.46 16.01
N GLU A 57 -18.39 -17.03 16.99
CA GLU A 57 -19.45 -17.82 17.62
C GLU A 57 -20.54 -18.23 16.61
N ILE A 58 -20.99 -17.30 15.77
CA ILE A 58 -21.98 -17.59 14.72
C ILE A 58 -21.42 -18.61 13.72
N LEU A 59 -20.17 -18.47 13.27
CA LEU A 59 -19.58 -19.43 12.35
C LEU A 59 -19.34 -20.80 13.00
N GLY A 60 -19.12 -20.82 14.31
CA GLY A 60 -18.88 -22.04 15.10
C GLY A 60 -20.14 -22.78 15.51
N SER A 61 -21.33 -22.17 15.38
CA SER A 61 -22.60 -22.81 15.76
C SER A 61 -23.18 -23.74 14.70
N GLY A 62 -22.61 -23.74 13.49
CA GLY A 62 -23.08 -24.57 12.37
C GLY A 62 -22.47 -25.97 12.30
N ARG A 63 -22.90 -26.73 11.30
CA ARG A 63 -22.47 -28.12 11.05
C ARG A 63 -21.07 -28.25 10.42
N VAL A 64 -20.58 -27.18 9.77
CA VAL A 64 -19.26 -27.17 9.13
C VAL A 64 -18.21 -26.83 10.18
N ALA A 65 -17.14 -27.63 10.27
CA ALA A 65 -16.13 -27.44 11.30
C ALA A 65 -15.42 -26.07 11.18
N LEU A 66 -15.28 -25.34 12.29
CA LEU A 66 -14.61 -24.05 12.32
C LEU A 66 -13.18 -24.17 12.85
N THR A 67 -12.21 -23.58 12.16
CA THR A 67 -10.90 -23.27 12.74
C THR A 67 -10.72 -21.76 12.76
N ALA A 68 -10.62 -21.17 13.95
CA ALA A 68 -10.40 -19.73 14.08
C ALA A 68 -8.92 -19.44 14.37
N LEU A 69 -8.33 -18.52 13.60
CA LEU A 69 -6.99 -18.01 13.84
C LEU A 69 -7.12 -16.56 14.26
N ARG A 70 -6.74 -16.26 15.50
CA ARG A 70 -6.86 -14.93 16.10
C ARG A 70 -5.51 -14.24 16.04
N ALA A 71 -5.38 -13.20 15.24
CA ALA A 71 -4.13 -12.47 15.06
C ALA A 71 -4.15 -11.12 15.77
N GLY A 72 -2.98 -10.68 16.24
CA GLY A 72 -2.74 -9.30 16.63
C GLY A 72 -2.56 -8.39 15.41
N ILE A 73 -1.57 -7.50 15.48
CA ILE A 73 -1.26 -6.60 14.36
C ILE A 73 -0.57 -7.39 13.26
N ILE A 74 -1.19 -7.44 12.07
CA ILE A 74 -0.59 -8.08 10.89
C ILE A 74 0.28 -7.07 10.13
N VAL A 75 1.55 -7.41 10.00
CA VAL A 75 2.59 -6.59 9.36
C VAL A 75 2.83 -7.07 7.94
N GLY A 76 2.50 -6.23 6.96
CA GLY A 76 2.66 -6.52 5.54
C GLY A 76 2.31 -5.32 4.66
N SER A 77 2.86 -5.26 3.45
CA SER A 77 2.56 -4.20 2.48
C SER A 77 1.05 -4.17 2.19
N GLY A 78 0.42 -2.99 2.30
CA GLY A 78 -1.02 -2.82 2.09
C GLY A 78 -1.91 -3.10 3.31
N SER A 79 -1.33 -3.57 4.44
CA SER A 79 -2.06 -3.64 5.72
C SER A 79 -2.30 -2.22 6.26
N ALA A 80 -3.53 -1.89 6.67
CA ALA A 80 -3.85 -0.59 7.24
C ALA A 80 -2.95 -0.23 8.44
N SER A 81 -2.65 -1.21 9.30
CA SER A 81 -1.76 -1.01 10.46
C SER A 81 -0.32 -0.69 10.03
N PHE A 82 0.19 -1.38 9.00
CA PHE A 82 1.52 -1.10 8.46
C PHE A 82 1.59 0.30 7.85
N GLU A 83 0.58 0.69 7.07
CA GLU A 83 0.51 2.01 6.44
C GLU A 83 0.45 3.15 7.48
N ILE A 84 -0.30 2.96 8.57
CA ILE A 84 -0.40 3.93 9.67
C ILE A 84 0.93 4.08 10.42
N ILE A 85 1.56 2.98 10.80
CA ILE A 85 2.88 2.99 11.45
C ILE A 85 3.90 3.68 10.54
N ARG A 86 3.91 3.34 9.25
CA ARG A 86 4.77 4.00 8.27
C ARG A 86 4.52 5.51 8.23
N ASP A 87 3.27 5.92 8.11
CA ASP A 87 2.92 7.33 8.00
C ASP A 87 3.36 8.12 9.23
N LEU A 88 3.16 7.58 10.44
CA LEU A 88 3.63 8.19 11.68
C LEU A 88 5.15 8.32 11.67
N VAL A 89 5.85 7.21 11.45
CA VAL A 89 7.32 7.16 11.51
C VAL A 89 7.94 8.00 10.41
N GLU A 90 7.39 8.06 9.21
CA GLU A 90 7.97 8.89 8.15
C GLU A 90 7.72 10.38 8.40
N LYS A 91 6.55 10.77 8.90
CA LYS A 91 6.14 12.18 8.98
C LYS A 91 6.60 12.90 10.25
N LEU A 92 6.76 12.20 11.38
CA LEU A 92 7.01 12.83 12.67
C LEU A 92 8.38 12.47 13.25
N PRO A 93 9.40 13.35 13.17
CA PRO A 93 10.69 13.14 13.83
C PRO A 93 10.60 13.11 15.35
N VAL A 94 9.67 13.89 15.91
CA VAL A 94 9.33 13.92 17.33
C VAL A 94 7.83 13.66 17.46
N MET A 95 7.46 12.69 18.28
CA MET A 95 6.07 12.30 18.52
C MET A 95 5.73 12.58 19.98
N ILE A 96 4.82 13.52 20.22
CA ILE A 96 4.16 13.69 21.52
C ILE A 96 2.95 12.76 21.49
N ALA A 97 3.01 11.70 22.27
CA ALA A 97 2.08 10.59 22.15
C ALA A 97 1.53 10.18 23.54
N PRO A 98 0.30 9.70 23.62
CA PRO A 98 -0.31 9.28 24.89
C PRO A 98 0.32 7.99 25.47
N ARG A 99 0.10 7.76 26.77
CA ARG A 99 0.62 6.58 27.50
C ARG A 99 0.20 5.22 26.91
N TRP A 100 -0.91 5.13 26.17
CA TRP A 100 -1.33 3.86 25.54
C TRP A 100 -0.32 3.34 24.51
N LEU A 101 0.67 4.13 24.08
CA LEU A 101 1.78 3.59 23.27
C LEU A 101 2.60 2.52 24.00
N ASN A 102 2.50 2.45 25.33
CA ASN A 102 3.16 1.43 26.13
C ASN A 102 2.31 0.14 26.28
N THR A 103 1.08 0.11 25.74
CA THR A 103 0.25 -1.10 25.72
C THR A 103 0.95 -2.19 24.92
N SER A 104 0.91 -3.42 25.43
CA SER A 104 1.60 -4.55 24.84
C SER A 104 0.78 -5.22 23.74
N CYS A 105 1.45 -5.61 22.66
CA CYS A 105 0.87 -6.34 21.56
C CYS A 105 1.87 -7.35 20.99
N GLN A 106 1.38 -8.35 20.26
CA GLN A 106 2.23 -9.36 19.63
C GLN A 106 2.02 -9.35 18.11
N PRO A 107 2.77 -8.53 17.35
CA PRO A 107 2.59 -8.40 15.92
C PRO A 107 3.05 -9.65 15.18
N ILE A 108 2.46 -9.94 14.02
CA ILE A 108 2.79 -11.11 13.19
C ILE A 108 3.02 -10.70 11.74
N ALA A 109 4.00 -11.32 11.08
CA ALA A 109 4.22 -11.11 9.65
C ALA A 109 3.07 -11.72 8.83
N ILE A 110 2.61 -11.01 7.79
CA ILE A 110 1.58 -11.52 6.87
C ILE A 110 1.97 -12.88 6.27
N ARG A 111 3.26 -13.11 6.04
CA ARG A 111 3.78 -14.39 5.53
C ARG A 111 3.52 -15.54 6.51
N ASN A 112 3.69 -15.31 7.82
CA ASN A 112 3.35 -16.32 8.82
C ASN A 112 1.85 -16.56 8.89
N VAL A 113 1.03 -15.50 8.81
CA VAL A 113 -0.44 -15.66 8.78
C VAL A 113 -0.88 -16.56 7.63
N ILE A 114 -0.32 -16.37 6.43
CA ILE A 114 -0.59 -17.23 5.27
C ILE A 114 -0.13 -18.68 5.53
N GLN A 115 1.05 -18.87 6.14
CA GLN A 115 1.52 -20.20 6.52
C GLN A 115 0.60 -20.90 7.54
N PHE A 116 0.05 -20.17 8.52
CA PHE A 116 -0.92 -20.72 9.45
C PHE A 116 -2.23 -21.09 8.75
N LEU A 117 -2.79 -20.20 7.91
CA LEU A 117 -4.02 -20.44 7.16
C LEU A 117 -3.91 -21.70 6.29
N ALA A 118 -2.82 -21.83 5.52
CA ALA A 118 -2.56 -23.02 4.72
C ALA A 118 -2.27 -24.24 5.60
N GLY A 119 -1.53 -24.04 6.69
CA GLY A 119 -1.09 -25.10 7.58
C GLY A 119 -2.22 -25.79 8.33
N VAL A 120 -3.32 -25.10 8.65
CA VAL A 120 -4.49 -25.69 9.33
C VAL A 120 -5.54 -26.28 8.39
N ALA A 121 -5.42 -26.00 7.09
CA ALA A 121 -6.42 -26.40 6.10
C ALA A 121 -6.55 -27.93 6.00
N MET A 122 -7.79 -28.41 6.03
CA MET A 122 -8.22 -29.81 5.91
C MET A 122 -7.60 -30.78 6.93
N LYS A 123 -7.01 -30.27 8.01
CA LYS A 123 -6.46 -31.08 9.09
C LYS A 123 -7.47 -31.22 10.22
N LYS A 124 -8.12 -32.38 10.31
CA LYS A 124 -9.16 -32.70 11.32
C LYS A 124 -8.74 -32.36 12.75
N LYS A 125 -7.44 -32.47 13.09
CA LYS A 125 -6.93 -32.12 14.43
C LYS A 125 -7.16 -30.66 14.85
N TYR A 126 -7.42 -29.77 13.90
CA TYR A 126 -7.67 -28.34 14.12
C TYR A 126 -9.13 -27.93 13.97
N PHE A 127 -10.02 -28.89 13.66
CA PHE A 127 -11.44 -28.62 13.54
C PHE A 127 -12.03 -28.24 14.90
N ASN A 128 -12.95 -27.28 14.90
CA ASN A 128 -13.62 -26.72 16.07
C ASN A 128 -12.65 -26.20 17.14
N LYS A 129 -11.53 -25.63 16.72
CA LYS A 129 -10.51 -25.04 17.60
C LYS A 129 -10.20 -23.60 17.21
N ASN A 130 -9.78 -22.81 18.19
CA ASN A 130 -9.22 -21.49 17.98
C ASN A 130 -7.77 -21.43 18.46
N PHE A 131 -6.96 -20.63 17.78
CA PHE A 131 -5.56 -20.42 18.11
C PHE A 131 -5.20 -18.94 17.97
N ASP A 132 -4.46 -18.42 18.94
CA ASP A 132 -3.91 -17.08 18.86
C ASP A 132 -2.57 -17.17 18.11
N ILE A 133 -2.41 -16.40 17.03
CA ILE A 133 -1.21 -16.39 16.19
C ILE A 133 -0.49 -15.04 16.30
N GLY A 134 0.77 -15.10 16.68
CA GLY A 134 1.62 -13.93 16.93
C GLY A 134 3.05 -14.18 16.46
N GLY A 135 3.82 -13.09 16.31
CA GLY A 135 5.26 -13.17 16.12
C GLY A 135 5.99 -13.60 17.40
N PRO A 136 7.32 -13.76 17.34
CA PRO A 136 8.09 -14.34 18.43
C PRO A 136 8.26 -13.41 19.65
N PHE A 137 7.97 -12.11 19.51
CA PHE A 137 8.20 -11.12 20.56
C PHE A 137 6.94 -10.31 20.86
N VAL A 138 6.69 -10.09 22.15
CA VAL A 138 5.72 -9.09 22.64
C VAL A 138 6.41 -7.73 22.61
N LEU A 139 5.74 -6.75 22.01
CA LEU A 139 6.24 -5.38 21.81
C LEU A 139 5.20 -4.37 22.30
N SER A 140 5.63 -3.22 22.79
CA SER A 140 4.74 -2.07 22.88
C SER A 140 4.55 -1.42 21.51
N TYR A 141 3.48 -0.64 21.34
CA TYR A 141 3.31 0.19 20.13
C TYR A 141 4.48 1.17 19.95
N LYS A 142 5.05 1.67 21.05
CA LYS A 142 6.28 2.48 21.03
C LYS A 142 7.45 1.70 20.43
N ASP A 143 7.66 0.46 20.84
CA ASP A 143 8.73 -0.40 20.30
C ASP A 143 8.51 -0.65 18.81
N MET A 144 7.27 -0.90 18.38
CA MET A 144 6.94 -1.06 16.96
C MET A 144 7.29 0.19 16.12
N LEU A 145 7.00 1.40 16.63
CA LEU A 145 7.34 2.65 15.96
C LEU A 145 8.87 2.84 15.87
N LEU A 146 9.60 2.56 16.96
CA LEU A 146 11.05 2.71 17.02
C LEU A 146 11.77 1.67 16.15
N GLN A 147 11.36 0.39 16.21
CA GLN A 147 11.94 -0.66 15.37
C GLN A 147 11.66 -0.41 13.88
N PHE A 148 10.47 0.10 13.54
CA PHE A 148 10.18 0.51 12.16
C PHE A 148 11.12 1.64 11.71
N ALA A 149 11.34 2.63 12.58
CA ALA A 149 12.25 3.74 12.29
C ALA A 149 13.68 3.25 12.07
N GLU A 150 14.14 2.31 12.89
CA GLU A 150 15.44 1.67 12.77
C GLU A 150 15.61 0.97 11.41
N VAL A 151 14.65 0.14 11.00
CA VAL A 151 14.66 -0.53 9.68
C VAL A 151 14.72 0.49 8.54
N ARG A 152 14.19 1.69 8.75
CA ARG A 152 14.18 2.77 7.75
C ARG A 152 15.37 3.73 7.84
N GLY A 153 16.28 3.53 8.78
CA GLY A 153 17.39 4.45 9.03
C GLY A 153 16.93 5.83 9.49
N LEU A 154 15.77 5.91 10.17
CA LEU A 154 15.19 7.16 10.67
C LEU A 154 15.39 7.25 12.19
N LYS A 155 15.88 8.40 12.66
CA LYS A 155 15.92 8.70 14.10
C LYS A 155 14.60 9.33 14.53
N ARG A 156 13.95 8.75 15.54
CA ARG A 156 12.64 9.17 16.07
C ARG A 156 12.69 9.28 17.58
N HIS A 157 12.10 10.35 18.10
CA HIS A 157 11.98 10.60 19.52
C HIS A 157 10.51 10.57 19.91
N ILE A 158 10.14 9.77 20.91
CA ILE A 158 8.76 9.61 21.35
C ILE A 158 8.67 10.06 22.81
N ILE A 159 7.89 11.10 23.06
CA ILE A 159 7.60 11.66 24.38
C ILE A 159 6.20 11.22 24.78
N THR A 160 6.09 10.44 25.85
CA THR A 160 4.81 9.92 26.33
C THR A 160 4.16 10.88 27.33
N VAL A 161 2.94 11.34 27.07
CA VAL A 161 2.18 12.25 27.95
C VAL A 161 1.02 11.54 28.68
N PRO A 162 0.68 11.96 29.92
CA PRO A 162 -0.21 11.20 30.80
C PRO A 162 -1.65 11.06 30.31
N VAL A 163 -2.20 12.09 29.66
CA VAL A 163 -3.60 12.09 29.26
C VAL A 163 -3.75 12.70 27.87
N MET A 164 -4.24 11.90 26.93
CA MET A 164 -4.89 12.39 25.72
C MET A 164 -6.23 11.66 25.62
N THR A 165 -7.33 12.41 25.55
CA THR A 165 -8.65 11.79 25.40
C THR A 165 -8.68 10.95 24.11
N PRO A 166 -9.47 9.86 24.05
CA PRO A 166 -9.56 9.05 22.83
C PRO A 166 -9.93 9.89 21.60
N LYS A 167 -10.81 10.90 21.77
CA LYS A 167 -11.16 11.86 20.72
C LYS A 167 -9.94 12.64 20.23
N LEU A 168 -9.16 13.24 21.14
CA LEU A 168 -7.96 14.02 20.77
C LEU A 168 -6.88 13.14 20.12
N SER A 169 -6.71 11.90 20.61
CA SER A 169 -5.80 10.90 20.01
C SER A 169 -6.23 10.51 18.60
N SER A 170 -7.54 10.39 18.36
CA SER A 170 -8.10 10.03 17.05
C SER A 170 -7.92 11.17 16.05
N TYR A 171 -8.14 12.42 16.47
CA TYR A 171 -7.84 13.59 15.64
C TYR A 171 -6.35 13.68 15.30
N TRP A 172 -5.47 13.47 16.28
CA TRP A 172 -4.02 13.46 16.06
C TRP A 172 -3.61 12.42 15.00
N LEU A 173 -4.11 11.18 15.10
CA LEU A 173 -3.86 10.15 14.09
C LEU A 173 -4.45 10.53 12.72
N TYR A 174 -5.67 11.08 12.68
CA TYR A 174 -6.33 11.48 11.44
C TYR A 174 -5.57 12.57 10.68
N PHE A 175 -5.08 13.61 11.38
CA PHE A 175 -4.34 14.69 10.71
C PHE A 175 -2.97 14.26 10.20
N ILE A 176 -2.36 13.27 10.86
CA ILE A 176 -1.00 12.84 10.53
C ILE A 176 -1.01 11.71 9.51
N THR A 177 -1.95 10.78 9.57
CA THR A 177 -1.96 9.58 8.73
C THR A 177 -2.99 9.69 7.60
N SER A 178 -2.84 8.92 6.53
CA SER A 178 -3.85 8.89 5.44
C SER A 178 -5.09 8.05 5.77
N THR A 179 -5.41 7.88 7.05
CA THR A 179 -6.53 7.04 7.51
C THR A 179 -7.81 7.85 7.70
N SER A 180 -8.97 7.19 7.63
CA SER A 180 -10.24 7.87 7.93
C SER A 180 -10.38 8.12 9.44
N TYR A 181 -11.11 9.17 9.82
CA TYR A 181 -11.34 9.48 11.24
C TYR A 181 -11.99 8.30 11.99
N GLN A 182 -12.94 7.60 11.36
CA GLN A 182 -13.59 6.43 11.95
C GLN A 182 -12.58 5.29 12.22
N LEU A 183 -11.64 5.07 11.30
CA LEU A 183 -10.60 4.05 11.47
C LEU A 183 -9.61 4.46 12.56
N ALA A 184 -9.27 5.75 12.66
CA ALA A 184 -8.45 6.28 13.75
C ALA A 184 -9.10 6.06 15.12
N VAL A 185 -10.40 6.35 15.27
CA VAL A 185 -11.16 6.11 16.52
C VAL A 185 -11.13 4.64 16.91
N ASN A 186 -11.52 3.75 16.00
CA ASN A 186 -11.55 2.31 16.26
C ASN A 186 -10.18 1.77 16.66
N LEU A 187 -9.12 2.25 16.00
CA LEU A 187 -7.75 1.89 16.37
C LEU A 187 -7.39 2.39 17.77
N VAL A 188 -7.59 3.66 18.10
CA VAL A 188 -7.26 4.20 19.43
C VAL A 188 -7.97 3.42 20.53
N HIS A 189 -9.23 3.04 20.32
CA HIS A 189 -9.95 2.19 21.26
C HIS A 189 -9.34 0.79 21.38
N SER A 190 -8.95 0.16 20.27
CA SER A 190 -8.30 -1.17 20.30
C SER A 190 -6.89 -1.16 20.88
N MET A 191 -6.11 -0.08 20.70
CA MET A 191 -4.72 0.03 21.16
C MET A 191 -4.58 0.24 22.68
N LYS A 192 -5.69 0.45 23.39
CA LYS A 192 -5.71 0.53 24.86
C LYS A 192 -5.74 -0.84 25.55
N VAL A 193 -6.13 -1.87 24.81
CA VAL A 193 -6.28 -3.25 25.28
C VAL A 193 -4.99 -4.00 24.93
N ASN A 194 -4.50 -4.84 25.83
CA ASN A 194 -3.34 -5.67 25.51
C ASN A 194 -3.74 -6.71 24.47
N VAL A 195 -2.90 -6.94 23.46
CA VAL A 195 -3.20 -7.89 22.37
C VAL A 195 -2.08 -8.93 22.29
N ILE A 196 -2.05 -9.84 23.25
CA ILE A 196 -0.99 -10.85 23.43
C ILE A 196 -1.60 -12.24 23.22
N CYS A 197 -0.89 -13.13 22.53
CA CYS A 197 -1.37 -14.47 22.25
C CYS A 197 -1.42 -15.31 23.52
N ARG A 198 -2.50 -16.08 23.69
CA ARG A 198 -2.51 -17.18 24.65
C ARG A 198 -1.48 -18.25 24.22
N PRO A 199 -0.75 -18.84 25.18
CA PRO A 199 0.24 -19.88 24.87
C PRO A 199 -0.38 -21.02 24.07
N ASN A 200 0.25 -21.35 22.94
CA ASN A 200 -0.10 -22.51 22.12
C ASN A 200 1.12 -22.96 21.31
N ASN A 201 1.08 -24.19 20.80
CA ASN A 201 2.18 -24.85 20.09
C ASN A 201 1.95 -24.92 18.57
N LEU A 202 0.97 -24.19 18.01
CA LEU A 202 0.55 -24.34 16.61
C LEU A 202 1.70 -24.09 15.63
N ALA A 203 2.55 -23.09 15.89
CA ALA A 203 3.70 -22.78 15.05
C ALA A 203 4.66 -23.97 14.94
N GLN A 204 4.97 -24.59 16.09
CA GLN A 204 5.85 -25.74 16.18
C GLN A 204 5.22 -26.97 15.49
N GLU A 205 3.94 -27.24 15.73
CA GLU A 205 3.23 -28.36 15.10
C GLU A 205 3.17 -28.27 13.57
N LEU A 206 3.18 -27.05 13.04
CA LEU A 206 3.15 -26.78 11.60
C LEU A 206 4.55 -26.60 10.99
N GLY A 207 5.61 -26.61 11.81
CA GLY A 207 6.99 -26.34 11.36
C GLY A 207 7.18 -24.92 10.84
N ILE A 208 6.43 -23.95 11.36
CA ILE A 208 6.47 -22.55 10.92
C ILE A 208 7.55 -21.80 11.69
N PHE A 209 8.53 -21.28 10.96
CA PHE A 209 9.47 -20.29 11.49
C PHE A 209 8.82 -18.91 11.55
N LEU A 210 8.79 -18.30 12.74
CA LEU A 210 8.18 -16.99 12.97
C LEU A 210 9.18 -15.86 12.73
N PHE A 211 8.80 -14.90 11.89
CA PHE A 211 9.63 -13.73 11.62
C PHE A 211 9.49 -12.69 12.74
N SER A 212 10.61 -12.09 13.13
CA SER A 212 10.63 -10.91 13.98
C SER A 212 9.91 -9.72 13.32
N TYR A 213 9.54 -8.74 14.12
CA TYR A 213 8.89 -7.53 13.63
C TYR A 213 9.76 -6.78 12.61
N LYS A 214 11.07 -6.66 12.85
CA LYS A 214 12.01 -6.02 11.92
C LYS A 214 12.06 -6.75 10.58
N GLU A 215 12.16 -8.08 10.58
CA GLU A 215 12.13 -8.88 9.34
C GLU A 215 10.81 -8.70 8.59
N ALA A 216 9.68 -8.66 9.31
CA ALA A 216 8.37 -8.42 8.70
C ALA A 216 8.31 -7.04 8.01
N VAL A 217 8.84 -5.99 8.65
CA VAL A 217 8.93 -4.64 8.07
C VAL A 217 9.87 -4.63 6.86
N THR A 218 11.05 -5.24 6.95
CA THR A 218 12.00 -5.35 5.84
C THR A 218 11.38 -6.06 4.65
N MET A 219 10.70 -7.19 4.86
CA MET A 219 9.99 -7.91 3.79
C MET A 219 8.85 -7.09 3.19
N ALA A 220 8.12 -6.31 3.99
CA ALA A 220 7.06 -5.45 3.49
C ALA A 220 7.62 -4.36 2.55
N PHE A 221 8.77 -3.76 2.88
CA PHE A 221 9.46 -2.83 1.99
C PHE A 221 10.04 -3.52 0.75
N ALA A 222 10.68 -4.68 0.91
CA ALA A 222 11.18 -5.47 -0.21
C ALA A 222 10.07 -5.86 -1.19
N LYS A 223 8.83 -6.12 -0.71
CA LYS A 223 7.69 -6.40 -1.59
C LYS A 223 7.22 -5.16 -2.35
N ILE A 224 7.21 -3.99 -1.70
CA ILE A 224 6.92 -2.71 -2.35
C ILE A 224 7.96 -2.43 -3.42
N GLU A 225 9.25 -2.56 -3.08
CA GLU A 225 10.36 -2.46 -4.03
C GLU A 225 10.23 -3.50 -5.14
N GLN A 226 9.95 -4.78 -4.85
CA GLN A 226 9.74 -5.84 -5.84
C GLN A 226 8.53 -5.61 -6.74
N GLN A 227 7.43 -5.00 -6.28
CA GLN A 227 6.35 -4.59 -7.18
C GLN A 227 6.80 -3.43 -8.09
N MET A 228 7.64 -2.53 -7.59
CA MET A 228 8.32 -1.50 -8.39
C MET A 228 9.45 -2.05 -9.29
N VAL A 229 10.00 -3.23 -8.95
CA VAL A 229 11.17 -3.84 -9.61
C VAL A 229 10.74 -4.98 -10.55
N LEU A 230 9.66 -5.70 -10.33
CA LEU A 230 9.05 -6.59 -11.33
C LEU A 230 8.56 -5.82 -12.56
N SER A 231 8.31 -4.52 -12.39
CA SER A 231 8.08 -3.59 -13.49
C SER A 231 9.38 -3.03 -14.12
N SER A 232 10.55 -3.33 -13.56
CA SER A 232 11.89 -3.04 -14.13
C SER A 232 12.67 -4.28 -14.60
N TRP A 233 12.35 -5.50 -14.15
CA TRP A 233 13.02 -6.76 -14.53
C TRP A 233 12.19 -7.52 -15.56
N LYS A 234 12.12 -6.99 -16.77
CA LYS A 234 11.73 -7.76 -17.96
C LYS A 234 12.96 -8.30 -18.72
N ASP A 235 14.16 -7.82 -18.40
CA ASP A 235 15.39 -8.20 -19.13
C ASP A 235 16.03 -9.51 -18.65
N ALA A 236 15.63 -10.07 -17.50
CA ALA A 236 16.25 -11.30 -16.96
C ALA A 236 15.43 -12.59 -17.18
N LEU A 237 14.16 -12.51 -17.60
CA LEU A 237 13.26 -13.67 -17.73
C LEU A 237 12.63 -13.76 -19.12
N SER A 238 13.44 -13.57 -20.16
CA SER A 238 13.11 -13.95 -21.53
C SER A 238 13.34 -15.45 -21.75
N SER A 239 12.57 -16.29 -21.08
CA SER A 239 12.23 -17.64 -21.57
C SER A 239 11.08 -18.22 -20.76
N SER A 240 10.05 -18.72 -21.46
CA SER A 240 8.91 -19.50 -20.95
C SER A 240 7.84 -18.78 -20.12
N ASN A 241 6.99 -17.95 -20.75
CA ASN A 241 5.53 -18.18 -20.87
C ASN A 241 4.79 -16.96 -21.47
N PRO A 242 3.95 -17.10 -22.53
CA PRO A 242 3.32 -15.95 -23.18
C PRO A 242 2.03 -15.40 -22.54
N HIS A 243 1.53 -15.95 -21.44
CA HIS A 243 0.13 -15.73 -21.01
C HIS A 243 -0.11 -15.13 -19.62
N LEU A 244 0.88 -14.53 -18.99
CA LEU A 244 0.65 -13.84 -17.71
C LEU A 244 0.27 -12.37 -17.95
N ASP A 245 -1.03 -12.11 -17.79
CA ASP A 245 -1.69 -10.80 -17.67
C ASP A 245 -1.26 -10.05 -16.38
N LEU A 246 0.05 -10.02 -16.12
CA LEU A 246 0.70 -9.37 -14.97
C LEU A 246 0.75 -7.84 -15.12
N LEU A 247 0.45 -7.32 -16.32
CA LEU A 247 0.48 -5.89 -16.66
C LEU A 247 -0.65 -5.10 -15.98
N SER A 248 -1.69 -5.79 -15.51
CA SER A 248 -2.81 -5.21 -14.75
C SER A 248 -2.43 -4.79 -13.32
N TYR A 249 -1.28 -5.25 -12.78
CA TYR A 249 -0.88 -5.02 -11.39
C TYR A 249 0.12 -3.87 -11.16
N ALA A 250 0.48 -3.09 -12.20
CA ALA A 250 1.23 -1.85 -12.02
C ALA A 250 0.31 -0.75 -11.46
N GLU A 251 0.01 -0.84 -10.16
CA GLU A 251 -0.75 0.17 -9.43
C GLU A 251 0.16 1.26 -8.87
N VAL A 252 -0.22 2.51 -9.11
CA VAL A 252 0.42 3.67 -8.48
C VAL A 252 -0.10 3.75 -7.05
N PRO A 253 0.76 3.89 -6.03
CA PRO A 253 0.31 4.01 -4.65
C PRO A 253 -0.66 5.19 -4.49
N THR A 254 -1.75 4.95 -3.77
CA THR A 254 -2.82 5.94 -3.55
C THR A 254 -2.68 6.67 -2.22
N HIS A 255 -2.12 6.01 -1.21
CA HIS A 255 -2.02 6.51 0.15
C HIS A 255 -0.71 7.28 0.39
N GLY A 256 -0.81 8.39 1.13
CA GLY A 256 0.35 9.23 1.50
C GLY A 256 1.02 9.96 0.34
N CYS A 257 0.44 9.93 -0.86
CA CYS A 257 1.00 10.52 -2.07
C CYS A 257 0.40 11.90 -2.38
N TYR A 258 1.22 12.78 -2.95
CA TYR A 258 0.75 14.00 -3.60
C TYR A 258 0.50 13.73 -5.08
N ARG A 259 -0.52 14.38 -5.65
CA ARG A 259 -0.89 14.19 -7.05
C ARG A 259 -1.09 15.54 -7.73
N ASP A 260 -0.54 15.69 -8.93
CA ASP A 260 -0.88 16.76 -9.85
C ASP A 260 -1.57 16.14 -11.07
N LEU A 261 -2.87 16.46 -11.22
CA LEU A 261 -3.71 15.96 -12.29
C LEU A 261 -4.00 17.06 -13.31
N LYS A 262 -3.60 16.83 -14.56
CA LYS A 262 -3.96 17.66 -15.70
C LYS A 262 -4.82 16.86 -16.68
N TRP A 263 -5.80 17.51 -17.30
CA TRP A 263 -6.59 16.90 -18.36
C TRP A 263 -6.85 17.91 -19.49
N ARG A 264 -6.95 17.41 -20.72
CA ARG A 264 -7.30 18.18 -21.92
C ARG A 264 -8.22 17.36 -22.82
N GLU A 265 -9.22 18.03 -23.39
CA GLU A 265 -10.13 17.44 -24.37
C GLU A 265 -9.41 17.26 -25.71
N ILE A 266 -9.47 16.04 -26.27
CA ILE A 266 -8.91 15.72 -27.56
C ILE A 266 -9.95 16.12 -28.62
N LYS A 267 -9.66 17.22 -29.33
CA LYS A 267 -10.51 17.72 -30.44
C LYS A 267 -10.16 17.11 -31.80
N GLY A 268 -8.94 16.58 -31.95
CA GLY A 268 -8.43 15.98 -33.19
C GLY A 268 -8.32 14.45 -33.12
N SER A 269 -7.45 13.87 -33.96
CA SER A 269 -7.21 12.42 -34.00
C SER A 269 -6.59 11.92 -32.67
N PRO A 270 -7.27 11.00 -31.95
CA PRO A 270 -6.71 10.32 -30.78
C PRO A 270 -5.45 9.51 -31.11
N GLU A 271 -5.33 9.01 -32.34
CA GLU A 271 -4.20 8.23 -32.83
C GLU A 271 -2.93 9.10 -32.90
N LEU A 272 -3.05 10.36 -33.32
CA LEU A 272 -1.92 11.31 -33.32
C LEU A 272 -1.50 11.69 -31.89
N VAL A 273 -2.46 11.91 -31.00
CA VAL A 273 -2.17 12.14 -29.57
C VAL A 273 -1.46 10.93 -28.97
N MET A 274 -1.91 9.73 -29.34
CA MET A 274 -1.29 8.48 -28.93
C MET A 274 0.15 8.35 -29.45
N GLN A 275 0.37 8.65 -30.73
CA GLN A 275 1.70 8.67 -31.33
C GLN A 275 2.62 9.68 -30.64
N ASN A 276 2.09 10.83 -30.22
CA ASN A 276 2.84 11.82 -29.44
C ASN A 276 3.27 11.27 -28.09
N ILE A 277 2.39 10.60 -27.35
CA ILE A 277 2.72 9.92 -26.09
C ILE A 277 3.81 8.86 -26.32
N TRP A 278 3.69 8.06 -27.38
CA TRP A 278 4.68 7.03 -27.73
C TRP A 278 6.00 7.59 -28.24
N SER A 279 6.07 8.89 -28.56
CA SER A 279 7.28 9.56 -29.02
C SER A 279 7.95 10.42 -27.92
N ILE A 280 7.47 10.38 -26.67
CA ILE A 280 8.07 11.12 -25.54
C ILE A 280 9.53 10.66 -25.32
N GLY A 281 10.43 11.61 -25.12
CA GLY A 281 11.87 11.38 -24.97
C GLY A 281 12.64 11.40 -26.30
N GLY A 282 13.91 11.00 -26.27
CA GLY A 282 14.77 11.01 -27.47
C GLY A 282 14.90 12.41 -28.11
N ALA A 283 14.87 12.48 -29.44
CA ALA A 283 15.03 13.74 -30.17
C ALA A 283 13.87 14.75 -29.98
N LYS A 284 12.64 14.27 -29.70
CA LYS A 284 11.48 15.14 -29.41
C LYS A 284 11.50 15.70 -27.98
N GLY A 285 12.14 14.99 -27.05
CA GLY A 285 12.15 15.35 -25.63
C GLY A 285 10.76 15.23 -25.00
N TRP A 286 10.48 16.08 -24.01
CA TRP A 286 9.30 16.01 -23.15
C TRP A 286 8.18 16.97 -23.55
N TYR A 287 8.17 17.42 -24.81
CA TYR A 287 7.20 18.38 -25.37
C TYR A 287 7.17 19.77 -24.70
N TYR A 288 7.79 19.98 -23.54
CA TYR A 288 7.93 21.27 -22.87
C TYR A 288 9.05 21.24 -21.84
N GLY A 289 9.71 22.38 -21.62
CA GLY A 289 10.71 22.53 -20.55
C GLY A 289 11.95 21.66 -20.73
N ASN A 290 12.30 21.25 -21.96
CA ASN A 290 13.42 20.34 -22.24
C ASN A 290 14.75 20.77 -21.60
N ASN A 291 15.01 22.08 -21.48
CA ASN A 291 16.21 22.58 -20.80
C ASN A 291 16.16 22.38 -19.28
N LEU A 292 14.98 22.50 -18.64
CA LEU A 292 14.81 22.20 -17.22
C LEU A 292 15.04 20.72 -16.93
N TRP A 293 14.55 19.84 -17.81
CA TRP A 293 14.83 18.41 -17.72
C TRP A 293 16.33 18.10 -17.87
N LYS A 294 17.02 18.82 -18.76
CA LYS A 294 18.49 18.73 -18.89
C LYS A 294 19.22 19.13 -17.59
N ILE A 295 18.86 20.27 -17.02
CA ILE A 295 19.42 20.76 -15.75
C ILE A 295 19.14 19.74 -14.64
N ARG A 296 17.91 19.23 -14.56
CA ARG A 296 17.53 18.27 -13.52
C ARG A 296 18.31 16.97 -13.61
N GLY A 297 18.53 16.45 -14.81
CA GLY A 297 19.35 15.24 -15.00
C GLY A 297 20.84 15.48 -14.76
N LEU A 298 21.35 16.71 -14.94
CA LEU A 298 22.70 17.06 -14.51
C LEU A 298 22.83 17.02 -12.97
N ILE A 299 21.88 17.64 -12.26
CA ILE A 299 21.81 17.62 -10.79
C ILE A 299 21.73 16.18 -10.28
N ASP A 300 20.92 15.35 -10.95
CA ASP A 300 20.80 13.94 -10.60
C ASP A 300 22.14 13.19 -10.72
N LYS A 301 22.87 13.40 -11.81
CA LYS A 301 24.19 12.80 -12.01
C LYS A 301 25.19 13.24 -10.94
N PHE A 302 25.19 14.52 -10.57
CA PHE A 302 26.03 15.02 -9.47
C PHE A 302 25.67 14.42 -8.11
N ALA A 303 24.38 14.15 -7.87
CA ALA A 303 23.94 13.43 -6.67
C ALA A 303 24.26 11.92 -6.73
N GLY A 304 24.83 11.41 -7.82
CA GLY A 304 25.14 9.99 -8.05
C GLY A 304 23.94 9.15 -8.53
N GLY A 305 22.93 9.80 -9.13
CA GLY A 305 21.81 9.15 -9.82
C GLY A 305 22.14 8.78 -11.27
N VAL A 306 21.14 8.33 -12.01
CA VAL A 306 21.29 7.84 -13.39
C VAL A 306 21.57 8.95 -14.42
N GLY A 307 21.17 10.19 -14.13
CA GLY A 307 21.30 11.35 -15.01
C GLY A 307 20.41 11.28 -16.27
N LEU A 308 20.72 12.09 -17.29
CA LEU A 308 20.11 11.90 -18.62
C LEU A 308 20.86 10.83 -19.40
N ARG A 309 20.23 9.68 -19.61
CA ARG A 309 20.61 8.75 -20.68
C ARG A 309 20.04 9.27 -21.99
N ARG A 310 20.84 10.01 -22.76
CA ARG A 310 20.47 10.40 -24.14
C ARG A 310 20.49 9.17 -25.03
N GLY A 311 19.37 8.46 -25.11
CA GLY A 311 19.17 7.41 -26.11
C GLY A 311 17.90 6.62 -25.86
N ARG A 312 16.89 6.82 -26.71
CA ARG A 312 15.83 5.82 -26.91
C ARG A 312 16.38 4.72 -27.82
N THR A 313 16.01 3.48 -27.56
CA THR A 313 16.28 2.35 -28.46
C THR A 313 15.55 2.53 -29.80
N ASN A 314 14.36 3.13 -29.78
CA ASN A 314 13.57 3.46 -30.98
C ASN A 314 12.77 4.75 -30.78
N ALA A 315 12.69 5.61 -31.80
CA ALA A 315 12.01 6.91 -31.73
C ALA A 315 10.47 6.84 -31.64
N HIS A 316 9.85 5.72 -32.05
CA HIS A 316 8.40 5.60 -32.22
C HIS A 316 7.75 4.42 -31.49
N SER A 317 8.55 3.51 -30.91
CA SER A 317 8.05 2.43 -30.06
C SER A 317 8.55 2.59 -28.62
N ILE A 318 7.66 2.34 -27.67
CA ILE A 318 7.95 2.25 -26.24
C ILE A 318 7.48 0.87 -25.79
N GLN A 319 8.35 0.16 -25.10
CA GLN A 319 8.05 -1.12 -24.45
C GLN A 319 8.21 -0.98 -22.93
N THR A 320 7.50 -1.82 -22.19
CA THR A 320 7.74 -1.97 -20.74
C THR A 320 9.20 -2.34 -20.50
N GLY A 321 9.86 -1.61 -19.60
CA GLY A 321 11.29 -1.74 -19.33
C GLY A 321 12.14 -0.67 -20.02
N ASP A 322 11.65 0.04 -21.04
CA ASP A 322 12.45 1.07 -21.71
C ASP A 322 12.82 2.23 -20.76
N ALA A 323 14.00 2.80 -20.96
CA ALA A 323 14.43 4.03 -20.28
C ALA A 323 14.15 5.26 -21.16
N LEU A 324 13.45 6.25 -20.60
CA LEU A 324 13.20 7.56 -21.17
C LEU A 324 13.90 8.61 -20.29
N ASP A 325 15.15 8.92 -20.62
CA ASP A 325 16.06 9.71 -19.78
C ASP A 325 16.26 9.09 -18.39
N PHE A 326 15.67 9.67 -17.35
CA PHE A 326 15.68 9.19 -15.95
C PHE A 326 14.33 8.57 -15.55
N TRP A 327 13.45 8.27 -16.51
CA TRP A 327 12.21 7.56 -16.28
C TRP A 327 12.30 6.13 -16.82
N ARG A 328 11.79 5.17 -16.06
CA ARG A 328 11.55 3.80 -16.49
C ARG A 328 10.10 3.63 -16.91
N VAL A 329 9.87 2.95 -18.02
CA VAL A 329 8.51 2.57 -18.45
C VAL A 329 8.05 1.36 -17.66
N LEU A 330 7.10 1.54 -16.74
CA LEU A 330 6.50 0.44 -15.97
C LEU A 330 5.40 -0.28 -16.77
N LEU A 331 4.63 0.49 -17.56
CA LEU A 331 3.55 -0.04 -18.39
C LEU A 331 3.44 0.76 -19.68
N ALA A 332 3.58 0.10 -20.82
CA ALA A 332 3.24 0.63 -22.13
C ALA A 332 2.09 -0.17 -22.72
N ASP A 333 0.86 0.28 -22.49
CA ASP A 333 -0.36 -0.38 -22.94
C ASP A 333 -1.06 0.46 -24.02
N LYS A 334 -0.78 0.11 -25.27
CA LYS A 334 -1.35 0.80 -26.43
C LYS A 334 -2.82 0.46 -26.63
N GLN A 335 -3.27 -0.72 -26.18
CA GLN A 335 -4.66 -1.17 -26.35
C GLN A 335 -5.60 -0.38 -25.43
N HIS A 336 -5.21 -0.17 -24.17
CA HIS A 336 -5.99 0.60 -23.20
C HIS A 336 -5.57 2.07 -23.09
N ASN A 337 -4.76 2.54 -24.04
CA ASN A 337 -4.31 3.92 -24.16
C ASN A 337 -3.62 4.47 -22.90
N ARG A 338 -2.73 3.69 -22.28
CA ARG A 338 -2.09 4.00 -20.99
C ARG A 338 -0.56 3.84 -21.07
N LEU A 339 0.16 4.86 -20.62
CA LEU A 339 1.60 4.83 -20.40
C LEU A 339 1.89 5.21 -18.95
N LEU A 340 2.61 4.36 -18.21
CA LEU A 340 3.03 4.62 -16.83
C LEU A 340 4.55 4.61 -16.73
N LEU A 341 5.09 5.68 -16.17
CA LEU A 341 6.51 5.89 -15.98
C LEU A 341 6.85 6.00 -14.49
N PHE A 342 8.05 5.57 -14.12
CA PHE A 342 8.62 5.70 -12.78
C PHE A 342 9.95 6.44 -12.82
N ALA A 343 10.20 7.35 -11.89
CA ALA A 343 11.45 8.11 -11.85
C ALA A 343 12.57 7.29 -11.19
N GLU A 344 13.66 7.07 -11.92
CA GLU A 344 14.90 6.45 -11.42
C GLU A 344 15.90 7.47 -10.87
N MET A 345 15.63 8.77 -11.05
CA MET A 345 16.46 9.84 -10.47
C MET A 345 16.41 9.84 -8.93
N LYS A 346 17.49 10.32 -8.31
CA LYS A 346 17.55 10.56 -6.87
C LYS A 346 16.59 11.68 -6.49
N LEU A 347 15.59 11.29 -5.72
CA LEU A 347 14.56 12.14 -5.16
C LEU A 347 14.39 11.80 -3.68
N PRO A 348 14.00 12.77 -2.83
CA PRO A 348 13.58 12.50 -1.46
C PRO A 348 12.17 11.87 -1.43
N GLY A 349 11.96 10.80 -2.19
CA GLY A 349 10.66 10.17 -2.43
C GLY A 349 10.65 9.35 -3.72
N GLU A 350 9.48 8.85 -4.08
CA GLU A 350 9.22 8.08 -5.29
C GLU A 350 8.30 8.88 -6.21
N ALA A 351 8.50 8.84 -7.53
CA ALA A 351 7.67 9.60 -8.47
C ALA A 351 7.19 8.75 -9.65
N TRP A 352 5.93 8.96 -10.04
CA TRP A 352 5.30 8.35 -11.20
C TRP A 352 4.71 9.42 -12.10
N LEU A 353 4.70 9.15 -13.40
CA LEU A 353 4.03 9.96 -14.40
C LEU A 353 3.18 9.06 -15.29
N GLU A 354 1.86 9.26 -15.25
CA GLU A 354 0.89 8.49 -16.01
C GLU A 354 0.26 9.35 -17.11
N PHE A 355 0.16 8.80 -18.31
CA PHE A 355 -0.66 9.31 -19.40
C PHE A 355 -1.77 8.30 -19.70
N ARG A 356 -3.01 8.76 -19.81
CA ARG A 356 -4.15 7.92 -20.16
C ARG A 356 -5.13 8.67 -21.05
N ILE A 357 -5.53 8.07 -22.18
CA ILE A 357 -6.68 8.57 -22.95
C ILE A 357 -7.94 7.87 -22.44
N MET A 358 -8.96 8.65 -22.08
CA MET A 358 -10.21 8.13 -21.55
C MET A 358 -11.42 8.89 -22.11
N LYS A 359 -12.55 8.21 -22.20
CA LYS A 359 -13.83 8.80 -22.60
C LYS A 359 -14.59 9.25 -21.36
N LYS A 360 -14.95 10.53 -21.26
CA LYS A 360 -15.75 11.10 -20.17
C LYS A 360 -16.83 11.99 -20.76
N HIS A 361 -18.10 11.75 -20.40
CA HIS A 361 -19.27 12.47 -20.94
C HIS A 361 -19.26 12.53 -22.48
N HIS A 362 -19.04 11.39 -23.13
CA HIS A 362 -18.93 11.24 -24.60
C HIS A 362 -17.74 11.94 -25.27
N LYS A 363 -16.88 12.65 -24.53
CA LYS A 363 -15.68 13.32 -25.06
C LYS A 363 -14.42 12.53 -24.74
N LEU A 364 -13.50 12.48 -25.69
CA LEU A 364 -12.16 11.91 -25.49
C LEU A 364 -11.27 12.92 -24.77
N GLN A 365 -10.56 12.48 -23.74
CA GLN A 365 -9.70 13.33 -22.92
C GLN A 365 -8.36 12.65 -22.68
N LEU A 366 -7.28 13.41 -22.81
CA LEU A 366 -5.96 13.02 -22.32
C LEU A 366 -5.87 13.42 -20.85
N ARG A 367 -5.58 12.45 -19.99
CA ARG A 367 -5.24 12.64 -18.58
C ARG A 367 -3.75 12.45 -18.39
N GLN A 368 -3.11 13.42 -17.74
CA GLN A 368 -1.73 13.36 -17.28
C GLN A 368 -1.75 13.42 -15.74
N THR A 369 -1.09 12.48 -15.08
CA THR A 369 -1.07 12.40 -13.62
C THR A 369 0.35 12.22 -13.14
N ALA A 370 0.92 13.25 -12.52
CA ALA A 370 2.16 13.13 -11.76
C ALA A 370 1.81 12.74 -10.32
N THR A 371 2.34 11.61 -9.85
CA THR A 371 2.16 11.17 -8.46
C THR A 371 3.52 11.15 -7.78
N PHE A 372 3.61 11.69 -6.58
CA PHE A 372 4.83 11.72 -5.80
C PHE A 372 4.58 11.21 -4.39
N ARG A 373 5.34 10.20 -3.97
CA ARG A 373 5.33 9.68 -2.61
C ARG A 373 6.53 10.24 -1.86
N PRO A 374 6.34 11.23 -0.97
CA PRO A 374 7.46 11.86 -0.27
C PRO A 374 8.08 10.90 0.75
N LYS A 375 9.42 10.85 0.82
CA LYS A 375 10.16 10.20 1.91
C LYS A 375 10.41 11.23 3.02
N GLY A 376 9.69 11.09 4.12
CA GLY A 376 9.78 11.97 5.28
C GLY A 376 9.51 13.46 5.00
N LEU A 377 10.00 14.34 5.88
CA LEU A 377 9.75 15.79 5.79
C LEU A 377 10.43 16.44 4.57
N TRP A 378 11.67 16.04 4.27
CA TRP A 378 12.42 16.55 3.12
C TRP A 378 11.73 16.26 1.79
N GLY A 379 11.07 15.09 1.67
CA GLY A 379 10.24 14.78 0.51
C GLY A 379 9.07 15.75 0.34
N ARG A 380 8.40 16.11 1.44
CA ARG A 380 7.25 17.03 1.42
C ARG A 380 7.67 18.45 1.05
N LEU A 381 8.76 18.93 1.66
CA LEU A 381 9.36 20.23 1.32
C LEU A 381 9.79 20.27 -0.14
N TYR A 382 10.41 19.20 -0.64
CA TYR A 382 10.77 19.07 -2.06
C TYR A 382 9.55 19.17 -2.96
N TRP A 383 8.47 18.46 -2.66
CA TRP A 383 7.24 18.54 -3.44
C TRP A 383 6.68 19.97 -3.48
N LEU A 384 6.58 20.63 -2.33
CA LEU A 384 6.07 22.01 -2.23
C LEU A 384 6.94 22.99 -3.03
N ALA A 385 8.27 22.87 -2.93
CA ALA A 385 9.21 23.69 -3.69
C ALA A 385 9.08 23.48 -5.21
N MET A 386 8.69 22.27 -5.65
CA MET A 386 8.54 21.93 -7.06
C MET A 386 7.15 22.25 -7.64
N LEU A 387 6.14 22.55 -6.81
CA LEU A 387 4.79 22.91 -7.27
C LEU A 387 4.73 23.99 -8.38
N PRO A 388 5.44 25.14 -8.30
CA PRO A 388 5.42 26.12 -9.37
C PRO A 388 5.97 25.54 -10.68
N PHE A 389 7.07 24.79 -10.61
CA PHE A 389 7.65 24.14 -11.79
C PHE A 389 6.72 23.08 -12.38
N HIS A 390 6.09 22.25 -11.54
CA HIS A 390 5.09 21.27 -11.97
C HIS A 390 3.93 21.94 -12.70
N HIS A 391 3.43 23.08 -12.19
CA HIS A 391 2.37 23.81 -12.85
C HIS A 391 2.74 24.20 -14.28
N PHE A 392 3.91 24.78 -14.52
CA PHE A 392 4.33 25.18 -15.87
C PHE A 392 4.69 23.97 -16.75
N ILE A 393 5.50 23.04 -16.22
CA ILE A 393 6.01 21.89 -16.97
C ILE A 393 4.87 20.99 -17.43
N PHE A 394 3.98 20.60 -16.52
CA PHE A 394 2.93 19.64 -16.82
C PHE A 394 1.80 20.24 -17.65
N ASN A 395 1.47 21.53 -17.47
CA ASN A 395 0.52 22.21 -18.37
C ASN A 395 1.10 22.39 -19.79
N GLY A 396 2.37 22.78 -19.90
CA GLY A 396 3.03 22.92 -21.20
C GLY A 396 3.13 21.58 -21.94
N MET A 397 3.50 20.52 -21.22
CA MET A 397 3.60 19.16 -21.75
C MET A 397 2.27 18.66 -22.30
N ILE A 398 1.20 18.66 -21.50
CA ILE A 398 -0.12 18.16 -21.95
C ILE A 398 -0.68 18.98 -23.12
N ASN A 399 -0.45 20.30 -23.12
CA ASN A 399 -0.88 21.19 -24.21
C ASN A 399 -0.15 20.90 -25.52
N ASN A 400 1.12 20.51 -25.47
CA ASN A 400 1.91 20.22 -26.67
C ASN A 400 1.72 18.77 -27.15
N ILE A 401 1.43 17.83 -26.26
CA ILE A 401 1.07 16.45 -26.65
C ILE A 401 -0.25 16.43 -27.42
N ILE A 402 -1.22 17.26 -27.02
CA ILE A 402 -2.55 17.27 -27.65
C ILE A 402 -2.62 18.04 -28.97
N LYS A 403 -1.59 18.81 -29.31
CA LYS A 403 -1.52 19.49 -30.60
C LYS A 403 -1.35 18.44 -31.70
N THR A 404 -2.38 18.30 -32.54
CA THR A 404 -2.39 17.40 -33.69
C THR A 404 -2.01 18.08 -35.01
N ASN A 405 -1.70 19.38 -34.98
CA ASN A 405 -1.32 20.10 -36.19
C ASN A 405 0.16 19.86 -36.52
N LYS A 406 0.40 19.14 -37.63
CA LYS A 406 1.53 19.39 -38.51
C LYS A 406 0.99 19.89 -39.83
#